data_AF-A0A078JV81-F1
#
_entry.id   AF-A0A078JV81-F1
#
_cell.length_a   1.000
_cell.length_b   1.000
_cell.length_c   1.000
_cell.angle_alpha   90.00
_cell.angle_beta   90.00
_cell.angle_gamma   90.00
#
_symmetry.space_group_name_H-M   'P 1'
#
loop_
_entity.id
_entity.type
_entity.pdbx_description
1 polymer ?
#
loop_
_entity_poly.entity_id
_entity_poly.type
_entity_poly.pdbx_seq_one_letter_code
_entity_poly.pdbx_strand_id
1 'polypeptide(L)'
;MEEKSKNKISEEEKQFHGSSSRPKGGLITMPFIFANEICEKLAVVGFHANMISYLTTQLHLPLTKAANTLTNFAGTSSLTPLLGAFVADSFAGRFWTITFASIIYQIGMTLLTISAIIPTLRPPPCKGEEVCVVADTAQLSILYIALLLGALGSGGIRPCVVAFGADQFDESDPKQTTKTWNYFNGYYFCMGAANLVAVTVLVYIQDNVGWGLGLGIPTVAMFLSVIAFVGGFRLYRHLIPSGSPFTRLIQVAVSAFRKRKLRMVSDPTLLYTNDEIDAPISLGGNLTHTKHMRKIIN
;
A
#
# COMPACT_ATOMS: atom_id res chain seq x y z
N MET A 1 25.65 26.78 -38.54
CA MET A 1 25.20 25.43 -38.99
C MET A 1 24.60 24.62 -37.82
N GLU A 2 25.09 24.80 -36.59
CA GLU A 2 24.50 24.24 -35.36
C GLU A 2 23.11 24.76 -34.99
N GLU A 3 22.80 26.02 -35.28
CA GLU A 3 21.52 26.64 -34.92
C GLU A 3 20.34 26.10 -35.74
N LYS A 4 20.59 25.77 -37.02
CA LYS A 4 19.63 25.05 -37.87
C LYS A 4 19.43 23.58 -37.46
N SER A 5 20.42 22.96 -36.82
CA SER A 5 20.33 21.59 -36.30
C SER A 5 19.50 21.54 -35.01
N LYS A 6 19.70 22.50 -34.09
CA LYS A 6 18.89 22.64 -32.87
C LYS A 6 17.41 22.94 -33.17
N ASN A 7 17.12 23.77 -34.16
CA ASN A 7 15.74 24.05 -34.55
C ASN A 7 15.05 22.84 -35.22
N LYS A 8 15.80 22.00 -35.95
CA LYS A 8 15.27 20.75 -36.51
C LYS A 8 14.94 19.71 -35.44
N ILE A 9 15.78 19.59 -34.41
CA ILE A 9 15.54 18.71 -33.26
C ILE A 9 14.33 19.21 -32.46
N SER A 10 14.18 20.53 -32.29
CA SER A 10 13.02 21.14 -31.61
C SER A 10 11.70 20.97 -32.39
N GLU A 11 11.75 20.95 -33.73
CA GLU A 11 10.57 20.70 -34.58
C GLU A 11 10.19 19.22 -34.63
N GLU A 12 11.16 18.30 -34.61
CA GLU A 12 10.92 16.84 -34.51
C GLU A 12 10.37 16.44 -33.12
N GLU A 13 10.83 17.05 -32.03
CA GLU A 13 10.25 16.86 -30.68
C GLU A 13 8.80 17.40 -30.58
N LYS A 14 8.49 18.49 -31.29
CA LYS A 14 7.11 19.01 -31.37
C LYS A 14 6.20 18.13 -32.23
N GLN A 15 6.73 17.43 -33.24
CA GLN A 15 5.96 16.48 -34.05
C GLN A 15 5.63 15.18 -33.31
N PHE A 16 6.46 14.73 -32.37
CA PHE A 16 6.16 13.53 -31.57
C PHE A 16 5.04 13.75 -30.52
N HIS A 17 4.79 15.00 -30.14
CA HIS A 17 3.68 15.40 -29.27
C HIS A 17 2.33 15.60 -30.01
N GLY A 18 2.28 15.32 -31.32
CA GLY A 18 1.09 15.50 -32.17
C GLY A 18 0.09 14.34 -32.20
N SER A 19 0.24 13.30 -31.38
CA SER A 19 -0.81 12.29 -31.25
C SER A 19 -1.82 12.74 -30.19
N SER A 20 -3.09 12.84 -30.58
CA SER A 20 -4.23 13.03 -29.68
C SER A 20 -4.31 11.89 -28.66
N SER A 21 -3.48 11.97 -27.62
CA SER A 21 -3.58 11.12 -26.43
C SER A 21 -4.83 11.58 -25.68
N ARG A 22 -5.81 10.68 -25.53
CA ARG A 22 -6.90 10.90 -24.56
C ARG A 22 -6.29 11.39 -23.23
N PRO A 23 -6.90 12.38 -22.55
CA PRO A 23 -6.41 12.82 -21.25
C PRO A 23 -6.39 11.61 -20.31
N LYS A 24 -5.21 11.27 -19.79
CA LYS A 24 -5.00 10.20 -18.81
C LYS A 24 -5.24 10.76 -17.41
N GLY A 25 -5.77 9.93 -16.51
CA GLY A 25 -6.11 10.34 -15.15
C GLY A 25 -7.50 10.97 -15.01
N GLY A 26 -7.72 11.65 -13.89
CA GLY A 26 -9.00 12.26 -13.51
C GLY A 26 -10.03 11.26 -12.97
N LEU A 27 -11.27 11.72 -12.83
CA LEU A 27 -12.35 10.96 -12.16
C LEU A 27 -12.67 9.60 -12.80
N ILE A 28 -12.28 9.37 -14.06
CA ILE A 28 -12.54 8.11 -14.78
C ILE A 28 -11.77 6.92 -14.20
N THR A 29 -10.65 7.17 -13.51
CA THR A 29 -9.82 6.14 -12.86
C THR A 29 -10.37 5.75 -11.49
N MET A 30 -11.22 6.60 -10.90
CA MET A 30 -11.71 6.47 -9.54
C MET A 30 -12.44 5.15 -9.26
N PRO A 31 -13.37 4.65 -10.12
CA PRO A 31 -14.07 3.41 -9.84
C PRO A 31 -13.13 2.22 -9.72
N PHE A 32 -12.07 2.16 -10.54
CA PHE A 32 -11.10 1.07 -10.52
C PHE A 32 -10.23 1.09 -9.26
N ILE A 33 -9.77 2.28 -8.86
CA ILE A 33 -8.97 2.47 -7.64
C ILE A 33 -9.82 2.21 -6.39
N PHE A 34 -11.04 2.75 -6.34
CA PHE A 34 -11.95 2.58 -5.20
C PHE A 34 -12.40 1.14 -5.06
N ALA A 35 -12.75 0.45 -6.16
CA ALA A 35 -13.14 -0.95 -6.09
C ALA A 35 -12.03 -1.81 -5.48
N ASN A 36 -10.77 -1.60 -5.89
CA ASN A 36 -9.63 -2.33 -5.35
C ASN A 36 -9.41 -2.05 -3.87
N GLU A 37 -9.47 -0.79 -3.46
CA GLU A 37 -9.26 -0.42 -2.06
C GLU A 37 -10.42 -0.89 -1.15
N ILE A 38 -11.67 -0.78 -1.61
CA ILE A 38 -12.84 -1.26 -0.88
C ILE A 38 -12.74 -2.77 -0.67
N CYS A 39 -12.35 -3.53 -1.69
CA CYS A 39 -12.20 -4.99 -1.57
C CYS A 39 -11.06 -5.38 -0.61
N GLU A 40 -9.90 -4.70 -0.68
CA GLU A 40 -8.82 -4.90 0.30
C GLU A 40 -9.28 -4.59 1.72
N LYS A 41 -10.00 -3.48 1.92
CA LYS A 41 -10.48 -3.07 3.24
C LYS A 41 -11.50 -4.03 3.81
N LEU A 42 -12.47 -4.45 3.00
CA LEU A 42 -13.45 -5.46 3.38
C LEU A 42 -12.75 -6.74 3.86
N ALA A 43 -11.75 -7.20 3.11
CA ALA A 43 -10.99 -8.41 3.44
C ALA A 43 -10.15 -8.24 4.72
N VAL A 44 -9.33 -7.19 4.83
CA VAL A 44 -8.46 -7.03 6.01
C VAL A 44 -9.27 -6.70 7.26
N VAL A 45 -10.18 -5.73 7.20
CA VAL A 45 -10.94 -5.32 8.39
C VAL A 45 -11.89 -6.43 8.80
N GLY A 46 -12.57 -7.07 7.85
CA GLY A 46 -13.50 -8.17 8.14
C GLY A 46 -12.79 -9.36 8.76
N PHE A 47 -11.63 -9.77 8.24
CA PHE A 47 -10.87 -10.86 8.86
C PHE A 47 -10.26 -10.44 10.21
N HIS A 48 -9.64 -9.27 10.29
CA HIS A 48 -8.99 -8.80 11.52
C HIS A 48 -9.98 -8.64 12.68
N ALA A 49 -11.19 -8.15 12.42
CA ALA A 49 -12.22 -7.96 13.43
C ALA A 49 -12.64 -9.28 14.11
N ASN A 50 -12.62 -10.39 13.37
CA ASN A 50 -13.09 -11.69 13.85
C ASN A 50 -11.97 -12.75 13.95
N MET A 51 -10.71 -12.36 13.78
CA MET A 51 -9.58 -13.29 13.72
C MET A 51 -9.43 -14.10 15.01
N ILE A 52 -9.71 -13.52 16.19
CA ILE A 52 -9.67 -14.28 17.45
C ILE A 52 -10.67 -15.43 17.42
N SER A 53 -11.91 -15.18 16.96
CA SER A 53 -12.93 -16.21 16.79
C SER A 53 -12.44 -17.31 15.85
N TYR A 54 -11.80 -16.97 14.72
CA TYR A 54 -11.22 -17.97 13.83
C TYR A 54 -10.19 -18.86 14.54
N LEU A 55 -9.23 -18.23 15.23
CA LEU A 55 -8.13 -18.93 15.88
C LEU A 55 -8.60 -19.83 17.04
N THR A 56 -9.61 -19.41 17.80
CA THR A 56 -10.11 -20.17 18.94
C THR A 56 -11.15 -21.22 18.53
N THR A 57 -12.04 -20.90 17.58
CA THR A 57 -13.15 -21.80 17.20
C THR A 57 -12.80 -22.77 16.07
N GLN A 58 -11.96 -22.37 15.11
CA GLN A 58 -11.61 -23.24 13.96
C GLN A 58 -10.27 -23.94 14.14
N LEU A 59 -9.32 -23.33 14.86
CA LEU A 59 -7.98 -23.88 15.08
C LEU A 59 -7.76 -24.36 16.51
N HIS A 60 -8.76 -24.19 17.38
CA HIS A 60 -8.75 -24.57 18.80
C HIS A 60 -7.52 -24.07 19.56
N LEU A 61 -7.00 -22.89 19.19
CA LEU A 61 -5.87 -22.30 19.88
C LEU A 61 -6.30 -21.73 21.23
N PRO A 62 -5.45 -21.84 22.27
CA PRO A 62 -5.65 -21.11 23.51
C PRO A 62 -5.77 -19.60 23.25
N LEU A 63 -6.67 -18.94 23.97
CA LEU A 63 -6.93 -17.50 23.80
C LEU A 63 -5.66 -16.64 23.89
N THR A 64 -4.73 -17.01 24.77
CA THR A 64 -3.42 -16.33 24.91
C THR A 64 -2.58 -16.41 23.63
N LYS A 65 -2.52 -17.57 22.98
CA LYS A 65 -1.82 -17.74 21.70
C LYS A 65 -2.55 -17.01 20.57
N ALA A 66 -3.88 -17.05 20.55
CA ALA A 66 -4.68 -16.34 19.57
C ALA A 66 -4.48 -14.82 19.65
N ALA A 67 -4.52 -14.24 20.86
CA ALA A 67 -4.30 -12.81 21.10
C ALA A 67 -2.88 -12.37 20.71
N ASN A 68 -1.86 -13.17 21.03
CA ASN A 68 -0.48 -12.92 20.59
C ASN A 68 -0.36 -12.95 19.07
N THR A 69 -1.03 -13.90 18.42
CA THR A 69 -1.03 -14.03 16.95
C THR A 69 -1.68 -12.82 16.28
N LEU A 70 -2.83 -12.36 16.79
CA LEU A 70 -3.50 -11.15 16.31
C LEU A 70 -2.59 -9.93 16.47
N THR A 71 -2.01 -9.74 17.66
CA THR A 71 -1.15 -8.58 17.97
C THR A 71 0.11 -8.58 17.11
N ASN A 72 0.75 -9.74 16.95
CA ASN A 72 1.92 -9.89 16.08
C ASN A 72 1.56 -9.57 14.62
N PHE A 73 0.44 -10.10 14.12
CA PHE A 73 -0.03 -9.83 12.77
C PHE A 73 -0.33 -8.33 12.55
N ALA A 74 -1.00 -7.68 13.51
CA ALA A 74 -1.27 -6.24 13.48
C ALA A 74 0.03 -5.42 13.49
N GLY A 75 1.00 -5.80 14.32
CA GLY A 75 2.33 -5.18 14.37
C GLY A 75 3.08 -5.32 13.05
N THR A 76 3.16 -6.53 12.49
CA THR A 76 3.78 -6.78 11.19
C THR A 76 3.09 -6.01 10.07
N SER A 77 1.74 -6.00 10.04
CA SER A 77 0.95 -5.26 9.04
C SER A 77 1.10 -3.74 9.15
N SER A 78 1.53 -3.23 10.30
CA SER A 78 1.81 -1.79 10.50
C SER A 78 3.23 -1.40 10.06
N LEU A 79 4.17 -2.35 10.01
CA LEU A 79 5.55 -2.11 9.58
C LEU A 79 5.75 -2.30 8.07
N THR A 80 5.01 -3.23 7.46
CA THR A 80 5.11 -3.53 6.02
C THR A 80 4.82 -2.34 5.09
N PRO A 81 4.00 -1.32 5.44
CA PRO A 81 3.87 -0.10 4.64
C PRO A 81 5.17 0.66 4.40
N LEU A 82 6.09 0.64 5.36
CA LEU A 82 7.39 1.31 5.20
C LEU A 82 8.21 0.64 4.09
N LEU A 83 8.19 -0.69 4.03
CA LEU A 83 8.83 -1.46 2.97
C LEU A 83 8.14 -1.24 1.63
N GLY A 84 6.81 -1.26 1.60
CA GLY A 84 6.01 -1.03 0.40
C GLY A 84 6.27 0.34 -0.22
N ALA A 85 6.25 1.40 0.60
CA ALA A 85 6.55 2.77 0.17
C ALA A 85 7.98 2.89 -0.35
N PHE A 86 8.96 2.34 0.36
CA PHE A 86 10.36 2.34 -0.08
C PHE A 86 10.54 1.71 -1.47
N VAL A 87 9.89 0.56 -1.72
CA VAL A 87 9.95 -0.13 -3.02
C VAL A 87 9.27 0.66 -4.13
N ALA A 88 8.10 1.25 -3.84
CA ALA A 88 7.37 2.10 -4.79
C ALA A 88 8.17 3.33 -5.22
N ASP A 89 8.79 4.01 -4.27
CA ASP A 89 9.50 5.25 -4.52
C ASP A 89 10.90 5.01 -5.14
N SER A 90 11.52 3.85 -4.91
CA SER A 90 12.91 3.59 -5.34
C SER A 90 13.04 2.81 -6.64
N PHE A 91 12.12 1.88 -6.96
CA PHE A 91 12.33 0.91 -8.05
C PHE A 91 11.17 0.86 -9.06
N ALA A 92 9.98 0.47 -8.61
CA ALA A 92 8.92 -0.01 -9.50
C ALA A 92 7.93 1.09 -9.91
N GLY A 93 7.85 2.18 -9.16
CA GLY A 93 6.75 3.13 -9.26
C GLY A 93 5.46 2.61 -8.60
N ARG A 94 4.57 3.53 -8.23
CA ARG A 94 3.39 3.24 -7.41
C ARG A 94 2.44 2.21 -8.03
N PHE A 95 2.19 2.29 -9.35
CA PHE A 95 1.30 1.35 -10.04
C PHE A 95 1.77 -0.10 -9.99
N TRP A 96 3.06 -0.34 -10.30
CA TRP A 96 3.62 -1.69 -10.30
C TRP A 96 3.71 -2.25 -8.89
N THR A 97 4.08 -1.42 -7.90
CA THR A 97 4.08 -1.85 -6.49
C THR A 97 2.69 -2.27 -6.04
N ILE A 98 1.64 -1.49 -6.34
CA ILE A 98 0.26 -1.86 -6.01
C ILE A 98 -0.10 -3.19 -6.71
N THR A 99 0.23 -3.34 -8.00
CA THR A 99 -0.11 -4.55 -8.75
C THR A 99 0.55 -5.80 -8.17
N PHE A 100 1.87 -5.78 -7.92
CA PHE A 100 2.57 -6.91 -7.31
C PHE A 100 2.10 -7.17 -5.88
N ALA A 101 1.88 -6.13 -5.09
CA ALA A 101 1.37 -6.26 -3.73
C ALA A 101 -0.04 -6.85 -3.70
N SER A 102 -0.91 -6.47 -4.63
CA SER A 102 -2.24 -7.04 -4.81
C SER A 102 -2.19 -8.52 -5.19
N ILE A 103 -1.23 -8.95 -6.03
CA ILE A 103 -1.04 -10.38 -6.34
C ILE A 103 -0.59 -11.15 -5.10
N ILE A 104 0.39 -10.62 -4.35
CA ILE A 104 0.86 -11.23 -3.09
C ILE A 104 -0.28 -11.34 -2.08
N TYR A 105 -1.07 -10.28 -1.94
CA TYR A 105 -2.25 -10.24 -1.09
C TYR A 105 -3.29 -11.29 -1.50
N GLN A 106 -3.56 -11.41 -2.80
CA GLN A 106 -4.48 -12.39 -3.36
C GLN A 106 -4.04 -13.83 -3.06
N ILE A 107 -2.73 -14.12 -3.16
CA ILE A 107 -2.18 -15.44 -2.81
C ILE A 107 -2.40 -15.72 -1.32
N GLY A 108 -2.13 -14.75 -0.45
CA GLY A 108 -2.39 -14.87 1.00
C GLY A 108 -3.85 -15.15 1.33
N MET A 109 -4.77 -14.39 0.75
CA MET A 109 -6.22 -14.56 0.92
C MET A 109 -6.73 -15.90 0.38
N THR A 110 -6.21 -16.33 -0.77
CA THR A 110 -6.57 -17.62 -1.37
C THR A 110 -6.09 -18.76 -0.49
N LEU A 111 -4.86 -18.70 0.02
CA LEU A 111 -4.32 -19.71 0.92
C LEU A 111 -5.11 -19.78 2.23
N LEU A 112 -5.48 -18.64 2.82
CA LEU A 112 -6.31 -18.56 4.01
C LEU A 112 -7.70 -19.18 3.77
N THR A 113 -8.33 -18.85 2.64
CA THR A 113 -9.64 -19.37 2.26
C THR A 113 -9.60 -20.88 2.02
N ILE A 114 -8.58 -21.38 1.31
CA ILE A 114 -8.38 -22.81 1.08
C ILE A 114 -8.18 -23.55 2.41
N SER A 115 -7.40 -22.99 3.34
CA SER A 115 -7.22 -23.55 4.68
C SER A 115 -8.53 -23.65 5.47
N ALA A 116 -9.45 -22.70 5.29
CA ALA A 116 -10.75 -22.73 5.96
C ALA A 116 -11.76 -23.70 5.30
N ILE A 117 -11.67 -23.92 3.99
CA ILE A 117 -12.61 -24.78 3.24
C ILE A 117 -12.20 -26.26 3.32
N ILE A 118 -10.91 -26.56 3.18
CA ILE A 118 -10.42 -27.94 3.09
C ILE A 118 -10.38 -28.58 4.50
N PRO A 119 -11.15 -29.67 4.74
CA PRO A 119 -11.22 -30.29 6.07
C PRO A 119 -9.90 -30.87 6.56
N THR A 120 -8.97 -31.23 5.67
CA THR A 120 -7.65 -31.76 6.04
C THR A 120 -6.66 -30.67 6.49
N LEU A 121 -6.93 -29.40 6.16
CA LEU A 121 -6.09 -28.25 6.49
C LEU A 121 -6.52 -27.53 7.78
N ARG A 122 -7.51 -28.07 8.50
CA ARG A 122 -7.96 -27.60 9.80
C ARG A 122 -8.19 -28.79 10.74
N PRO A 123 -8.13 -28.60 12.06
CA PRO A 123 -8.48 -29.68 12.99
C PRO A 123 -9.95 -30.09 12.82
N PRO A 124 -10.31 -31.34 13.17
CA PRO A 124 -11.68 -31.81 13.08
C PRO A 124 -12.59 -30.99 14.01
N PRO A 125 -13.86 -30.74 13.62
CA PRO A 125 -14.78 -29.95 14.42
C PRO A 125 -15.03 -30.63 15.78
N CYS A 126 -14.89 -29.87 16.86
CA CYS A 126 -15.18 -30.39 18.19
C CYS A 126 -16.67 -30.66 18.37
N LYS A 127 -17.00 -31.82 18.95
CA LYS A 127 -18.36 -32.17 19.35
C LYS A 127 -18.41 -32.28 20.87
N GLY A 128 -19.18 -31.39 21.51
CA GLY A 128 -19.53 -31.51 22.93
C GLY A 128 -18.34 -31.39 23.90
N GLU A 129 -18.35 -32.23 24.94
CA GLU A 129 -17.46 -32.19 26.11
C GLU A 129 -16.04 -32.77 25.87
N GLU A 130 -15.68 -33.13 24.64
CA GLU A 130 -14.35 -33.67 24.33
C GLU A 130 -13.28 -32.57 24.28
N VAL A 131 -12.05 -32.91 24.69
CA VAL A 131 -10.90 -32.02 24.57
C VAL A 131 -10.59 -31.83 23.08
N CYS A 132 -10.82 -30.61 22.60
CA CYS A 132 -10.53 -30.23 21.22
C CYS A 132 -9.08 -30.50 20.81
N VAL A 133 -8.90 -31.14 19.66
CA VAL A 133 -7.58 -31.29 19.05
C VAL A 133 -7.15 -29.93 18.50
N VAL A 134 -6.03 -29.44 19.03
CA VAL A 134 -5.39 -28.20 18.56
C VAL A 134 -4.83 -28.41 17.15
N ALA A 135 -4.86 -27.37 16.33
CA ALA A 135 -4.31 -27.40 14.97
C ALA A 135 -2.87 -27.92 14.93
N ASP A 136 -2.59 -28.78 13.94
CA ASP A 136 -1.25 -29.33 13.74
C ASP A 136 -0.26 -28.26 13.27
N THR A 137 1.04 -28.54 13.44
CA THR A 137 2.14 -27.66 13.04
C THR A 137 2.10 -27.31 11.54
N ALA A 138 1.70 -28.24 10.68
CA ALA A 138 1.55 -27.99 9.25
C ALA A 138 0.39 -27.03 8.95
N GLN A 139 -0.76 -27.21 9.63
CA GLN A 139 -1.94 -26.36 9.48
C GLN A 139 -1.66 -24.93 9.96
N LEU A 140 -0.95 -24.80 11.09
CA LEU A 140 -0.51 -23.51 11.61
C LEU A 140 0.51 -22.82 10.70
N SER A 141 1.42 -23.57 10.09
CA SER A 141 2.40 -23.00 9.16
C SER A 141 1.73 -22.41 7.92
N ILE A 142 0.73 -23.10 7.35
CA ILE A 142 -0.06 -22.57 6.23
C ILE A 142 -0.76 -21.26 6.61
N LEU A 143 -1.36 -21.22 7.80
CA LEU A 143 -1.98 -20.01 8.34
C LEU A 143 -0.97 -18.86 8.46
N TYR A 144 0.18 -19.10 9.09
CA TYR A 144 1.19 -18.04 9.29
C TYR A 144 1.76 -17.54 7.95
N ILE A 145 1.95 -18.42 6.97
CA ILE A 145 2.34 -18.02 5.61
C ILE A 145 1.25 -17.15 4.98
N ALA A 146 -0.02 -17.53 5.10
CA ALA A 146 -1.14 -16.75 4.59
C ALA A 146 -1.22 -15.36 5.25
N LEU A 147 -1.06 -15.29 6.57
CA LEU A 147 -1.00 -14.04 7.33
C LEU A 147 0.19 -13.17 6.91
N LEU A 148 1.38 -13.75 6.74
CA LEU A 148 2.57 -13.01 6.33
C LEU A 148 2.40 -12.43 4.92
N LEU A 149 1.90 -13.22 3.98
CA LEU A 149 1.60 -12.77 2.61
C LEU A 149 0.51 -11.68 2.61
N GLY A 150 -0.53 -11.84 3.43
CA GLY A 150 -1.56 -10.84 3.62
C GLY A 150 -1.00 -9.52 4.18
N ALA A 151 -0.13 -9.58 5.19
CA ALA A 151 0.53 -8.41 5.76
C ALA A 151 1.42 -7.70 4.73
N LEU A 152 2.25 -8.46 3.99
CA LEU A 152 3.14 -7.92 2.95
C LEU A 152 2.35 -7.27 1.81
N GLY A 153 1.29 -7.94 1.33
CA GLY A 153 0.44 -7.43 0.27
C GLY A 153 -0.31 -6.16 0.69
N SER A 154 -0.96 -6.17 1.86
CA SER A 154 -1.63 -4.98 2.42
C SER A 154 -0.65 -3.82 2.62
N GLY A 155 0.57 -4.11 3.10
CA GLY A 155 1.63 -3.12 3.27
C GLY A 155 2.07 -2.47 1.96
N GLY A 156 2.09 -3.18 0.84
CA GLY A 156 2.40 -2.59 -0.47
C GLY A 156 1.26 -1.74 -1.05
N ILE A 157 0.01 -2.13 -0.83
CA ILE A 157 -1.17 -1.46 -1.39
C ILE A 157 -1.45 -0.12 -0.70
N ARG A 158 -1.62 -0.14 0.63
CA ARG A 158 -2.14 0.99 1.43
C ARG A 158 -1.37 2.31 1.28
N PRO A 159 -0.04 2.37 1.41
CA PRO A 159 0.68 3.63 1.29
C PRO A 159 0.69 4.13 -0.17
N CYS A 160 0.61 3.21 -1.14
CA CYS A 160 0.77 3.54 -2.55
C CYS A 160 -0.55 3.94 -3.20
N VAL A 161 -1.68 3.33 -2.82
CA VAL A 161 -2.99 3.52 -3.48
C VAL A 161 -3.55 4.93 -3.32
N VAL A 162 -3.42 5.51 -2.12
CA VAL A 162 -3.87 6.89 -1.85
C VAL A 162 -3.02 7.88 -2.65
N ALA A 163 -1.70 7.68 -2.62
CA ALA A 163 -0.76 8.50 -3.35
C ALA A 163 -0.96 8.37 -4.87
N PHE A 164 -1.16 7.15 -5.36
CA PHE A 164 -1.47 6.87 -6.77
C PHE A 164 -2.79 7.47 -7.22
N GLY A 165 -3.81 7.49 -6.34
CA GLY A 165 -5.08 8.15 -6.59
C GLY A 165 -4.95 9.66 -6.68
N ALA A 166 -4.16 10.27 -5.79
CA ALA A 166 -3.84 11.70 -5.85
C ALA A 166 -3.10 12.06 -7.15
N ASP A 167 -2.15 11.21 -7.57
CA ASP A 167 -1.39 11.38 -8.82
C ASP A 167 -2.27 11.40 -10.10
N GLN A 168 -3.53 10.98 -10.01
CA GLN A 168 -4.45 11.04 -11.15
C GLN A 168 -4.95 12.46 -11.44
N PHE A 169 -4.77 13.41 -10.52
CA PHE A 169 -5.20 14.79 -10.67
C PHE A 169 -4.01 15.73 -10.80
N ASP A 170 -4.11 16.72 -11.68
CA ASP A 170 -3.07 17.75 -11.81
C ASP A 170 -3.36 18.91 -10.85
N GLU A 171 -2.47 19.15 -9.89
CA GLU A 171 -2.62 20.27 -8.95
C GLU A 171 -2.33 21.64 -9.59
N SER A 172 -1.64 21.69 -10.74
CA SER A 172 -1.33 22.94 -11.44
C SER A 172 -2.53 23.56 -12.16
N ASP A 173 -3.61 22.78 -12.36
CA ASP A 173 -4.85 23.25 -12.97
C ASP A 173 -5.89 23.59 -11.89
N PRO A 174 -6.26 24.88 -11.68
CA PRO A 174 -7.20 25.28 -10.65
C PRO A 174 -8.60 24.66 -10.81
N LYS A 175 -8.97 24.20 -12.02
CA LYS A 175 -10.23 23.47 -12.24
C LYS A 175 -10.18 22.02 -11.77
N GLN A 176 -8.98 21.45 -11.64
CA GLN A 176 -8.78 20.08 -11.15
C GLN A 176 -8.63 20.02 -9.64
N THR A 177 -8.12 21.08 -8.99
CA THR A 177 -8.01 21.15 -7.52
C THR A 177 -9.36 20.92 -6.82
N THR A 178 -10.46 21.47 -7.34
CA THR A 178 -11.81 21.21 -6.81
C THR A 178 -12.25 19.75 -7.00
N LYS A 179 -11.81 19.09 -8.09
CA LYS A 179 -12.12 17.68 -8.35
C LYS A 179 -11.34 16.75 -7.41
N THR A 180 -10.13 17.13 -7.02
CA THR A 180 -9.31 16.41 -6.02
C THR A 180 -10.01 16.36 -4.66
N TRP A 181 -10.63 17.46 -4.20
CA TRP A 181 -11.43 17.45 -2.97
C TRP A 181 -12.62 16.50 -3.02
N ASN A 182 -13.34 16.49 -4.14
CA ASN A 182 -14.45 15.56 -4.34
C ASN A 182 -13.99 14.10 -4.36
N TYR A 183 -12.80 13.83 -4.92
CA TYR A 183 -12.16 12.52 -4.87
C TYR A 183 -11.91 12.08 -3.44
N PHE A 184 -11.25 12.91 -2.62
CA PHE A 184 -10.95 12.56 -1.23
C PHE A 184 -12.21 12.40 -0.38
N ASN A 185 -13.21 13.27 -0.55
CA ASN A 185 -14.50 13.14 0.15
C ASN A 185 -15.19 11.80 -0.19
N GLY A 186 -15.27 11.45 -1.49
CA GLY A 186 -15.82 10.18 -1.94
C GLY A 186 -15.01 8.98 -1.42
N TYR A 187 -13.69 9.09 -1.45
CA TYR A 187 -12.77 8.07 -0.94
C TYR A 187 -13.06 7.77 0.54
N TYR A 188 -13.00 8.77 1.42
CA TYR A 188 -13.22 8.55 2.84
C TYR A 188 -14.64 8.04 3.16
N PHE A 189 -15.65 8.51 2.43
CA PHE A 189 -17.02 8.00 2.57
C PHE A 189 -17.12 6.50 2.23
N CYS A 190 -16.61 6.10 1.05
CA CYS A 190 -16.61 4.70 0.63
C CYS A 190 -15.83 3.80 1.59
N MET A 191 -14.70 4.30 2.12
CA MET A 191 -13.87 3.57 3.07
C MET A 191 -14.55 3.38 4.42
N GLY A 192 -15.24 4.41 4.92
CA GLY A 192 -16.07 4.30 6.12
C GLY A 192 -17.20 3.28 5.94
N ALA A 193 -17.89 3.32 4.80
CA ALA A 193 -18.94 2.36 4.47
C ALA A 193 -18.40 0.92 4.36
N ALA A 194 -17.25 0.73 3.71
CA ALA A 194 -16.58 -0.56 3.60
C ALA A 194 -16.23 -1.13 4.98
N ASN A 195 -15.70 -0.31 5.90
CA ASN A 195 -15.40 -0.73 7.26
C ASN A 195 -16.66 -1.15 8.02
N LEU A 196 -17.76 -0.40 7.90
CA LEU A 196 -19.04 -0.75 8.53
C LEU A 196 -19.56 -2.10 8.02
N VAL A 197 -19.56 -2.30 6.70
CA VAL A 197 -19.97 -3.58 6.09
C VAL A 197 -19.05 -4.72 6.52
N ALA A 198 -17.74 -4.47 6.64
CA ALA A 198 -16.77 -5.47 7.06
C ALA A 198 -17.04 -5.95 8.50
N VAL A 199 -17.22 -5.04 9.46
CA VAL A 199 -17.40 -5.42 10.87
C VAL A 199 -18.82 -5.90 11.21
N THR A 200 -19.79 -5.72 10.31
CA THR A 200 -21.18 -6.15 10.51
C THR A 200 -21.52 -7.35 9.63
N VAL A 201 -21.65 -7.15 8.32
CA VAL A 201 -22.12 -8.16 7.37
C VAL A 201 -21.09 -9.28 7.21
N LEU A 202 -19.81 -8.96 7.01
CA LEU A 202 -18.80 -10.02 6.83
C LEU A 202 -18.58 -10.82 8.12
N VAL A 203 -18.50 -10.16 9.28
CA VAL A 203 -18.43 -10.85 10.59
C VAL A 203 -19.65 -11.75 10.81
N TYR A 204 -20.85 -11.25 10.50
CA TYR A 204 -22.07 -12.06 10.58
C TYR A 204 -22.01 -13.31 9.71
N ILE A 205 -21.52 -13.19 8.47
CA ILE A 205 -21.35 -14.33 7.56
C ILE A 205 -20.32 -15.32 8.12
N GLN A 206 -19.20 -14.83 8.65
CA GLN A 206 -18.15 -15.68 9.23
C GLN A 206 -18.66 -16.50 10.41
N ASP A 207 -19.42 -15.88 11.33
CA ASP A 207 -19.89 -16.53 12.55
C ASP A 207 -21.15 -17.40 12.34
N ASN A 208 -22.10 -16.97 11.51
CA ASN A 208 -23.42 -17.63 11.40
C ASN A 208 -23.57 -18.52 10.17
N VAL A 209 -22.88 -18.21 9.07
CA VAL A 209 -22.98 -18.97 7.82
C VAL A 209 -21.77 -19.89 7.65
N GLY A 210 -20.58 -19.37 7.97
CA GLY A 210 -19.35 -20.14 8.07
C GLY A 210 -18.15 -19.47 7.42
N TRP A 211 -16.97 -19.89 7.88
CA TRP A 211 -15.67 -19.34 7.50
C TRP A 211 -15.33 -19.49 6.01
N GLY A 212 -15.77 -20.56 5.35
CA GLY A 212 -15.53 -20.76 3.92
C GLY A 212 -16.13 -19.65 3.06
N LEU A 213 -17.39 -19.25 3.33
CA LEU A 213 -18.03 -18.13 2.63
C LEU A 213 -17.53 -16.78 3.15
N GLY A 214 -17.34 -16.64 4.46
CA GLY A 214 -16.86 -15.41 5.10
C GLY A 214 -15.47 -14.96 4.61
N LEU A 215 -14.61 -15.89 4.23
CA LEU A 215 -13.29 -15.62 3.63
C LEU A 215 -13.32 -15.70 2.10
N GLY A 216 -14.17 -16.55 1.52
CA GLY A 216 -14.30 -16.72 0.08
C GLY A 216 -14.87 -15.50 -0.63
N ILE A 217 -15.91 -14.84 -0.07
CA ILE A 217 -16.52 -13.65 -0.67
C ILE A 217 -15.50 -12.52 -0.85
N PRO A 218 -14.76 -12.09 0.21
CA PRO A 218 -13.71 -11.07 0.03
C PRO A 218 -12.59 -11.51 -0.91
N THR A 219 -12.23 -12.81 -0.93
CA THR A 219 -11.17 -13.34 -1.81
C THR A 219 -11.55 -13.24 -3.29
N VAL A 220 -12.78 -13.58 -3.64
CA VAL A 220 -13.28 -13.45 -5.02
C VAL A 220 -13.47 -11.98 -5.40
N ALA A 221 -14.01 -11.16 -4.49
CA ALA A 221 -14.16 -9.73 -4.70
C ALA A 221 -12.81 -9.05 -4.99
N MET A 222 -11.78 -9.37 -4.19
CA MET A 222 -10.42 -8.87 -4.40
C MET A 222 -9.84 -9.37 -5.73
N PHE A 223 -10.07 -10.62 -6.12
CA PHE A 223 -9.60 -11.12 -7.41
C PHE A 223 -10.18 -10.32 -8.59
N LEU A 224 -11.49 -10.05 -8.56
CA LEU A 224 -12.17 -9.25 -9.57
C LEU A 224 -11.68 -7.79 -9.54
N SER A 225 -11.42 -7.23 -8.36
CA SER A 225 -10.93 -5.86 -8.23
C SER A 225 -9.52 -5.70 -8.77
N VAL A 226 -8.65 -6.69 -8.60
CA VAL A 226 -7.29 -6.70 -9.17
C VAL A 226 -7.35 -6.73 -10.69
N ILE A 227 -8.23 -7.55 -11.28
CA ILE A 227 -8.44 -7.57 -12.74
C ILE A 227 -8.92 -6.21 -13.24
N ALA A 228 -9.89 -5.60 -12.55
CA ALA A 228 -10.40 -4.28 -12.89
C ALA A 228 -9.31 -3.20 -12.76
N PHE A 229 -8.52 -3.24 -11.68
CA PHE A 229 -7.42 -2.31 -11.43
C PHE A 229 -6.38 -2.38 -12.55
N VAL A 230 -5.92 -3.59 -12.91
CA VAL A 230 -4.94 -3.80 -13.99
C VAL A 230 -5.55 -3.47 -15.36
N GLY A 231 -6.82 -3.78 -15.60
CA GLY A 231 -7.54 -3.41 -16.82
C GLY A 231 -7.61 -1.90 -17.05
N GLY A 232 -7.63 -1.12 -15.96
CA GLY A 232 -7.54 0.34 -15.97
C GLY A 232 -6.19 0.92 -16.40
N PHE A 233 -5.16 0.10 -16.67
CA PHE A 233 -3.79 0.54 -16.95
C PHE A 233 -3.69 1.68 -17.97
N ARG A 234 -4.44 1.61 -19.07
CA ARG A 234 -4.38 2.64 -20.14
C ARG A 234 -5.00 3.97 -19.74
N LEU A 235 -5.83 3.99 -18.70
CA LEU A 235 -6.54 5.18 -18.22
C LEU A 235 -5.72 5.96 -17.18
N TYR A 236 -4.76 5.31 -16.51
CA TYR A 236 -4.01 5.94 -15.44
C TYR A 236 -2.92 6.89 -15.95
N ARG A 237 -2.68 7.94 -15.16
CA ARG A 237 -1.49 8.77 -15.23
C ARG A 237 -0.38 8.08 -14.42
N HIS A 238 0.76 7.82 -15.06
CA HIS A 238 1.93 7.23 -14.42
C HIS A 238 3.00 8.31 -14.23
N LEU A 239 3.41 8.52 -12.98
CA LEU A 239 4.54 9.38 -12.64
C LEU A 239 5.82 8.54 -12.53
N ILE A 240 6.94 9.16 -12.91
CA ILE A 240 8.27 8.57 -12.77
C ILE A 240 8.63 8.58 -11.27
N PRO A 241 9.16 7.49 -10.70
CA PRO A 241 9.56 7.45 -9.29
C PRO A 241 10.69 8.46 -9.01
N SER A 242 10.48 9.37 -8.05
CA SER A 242 11.43 10.44 -7.68
C SER A 242 12.49 10.01 -6.65
N GLY A 243 12.61 8.72 -6.35
CA GLY A 243 13.48 8.17 -5.31
C GLY A 243 12.88 8.22 -3.90
N SER A 244 13.28 7.31 -3.01
CA SER A 244 12.72 7.27 -1.65
C SER A 244 13.39 8.28 -0.70
N PRO A 245 12.61 9.10 0.05
CA PRO A 245 13.14 10.00 1.09
C PRO A 245 14.00 9.27 2.15
N PHE A 246 13.72 8.00 2.42
CA PHE A 246 14.50 7.19 3.36
C PHE A 246 15.95 7.01 2.91
N THR A 247 16.20 6.81 1.61
CA THR A 247 17.57 6.69 1.10
C THR A 247 18.39 7.95 1.40
N ARG A 248 17.77 9.12 1.22
CA ARG A 248 18.40 10.41 1.47
C ARG A 248 18.59 10.67 2.95
N LEU A 249 17.63 10.33 3.81
CA LEU A 249 17.79 10.39 5.27
C LEU A 249 18.97 9.54 5.74
N ILE A 250 19.11 8.32 5.22
CA ILE A 250 20.24 7.43 5.53
C ILE A 250 21.55 8.04 4.99
N GLN A 251 21.56 8.58 3.77
CA GLN A 251 22.75 9.25 3.22
C GLN A 251 23.18 10.44 4.08
N VAL A 252 22.25 11.27 4.55
CA VAL A 252 22.54 12.40 5.45
C VAL A 252 23.05 11.90 6.79
N ALA A 253 22.41 10.88 7.40
CA ALA A 253 22.85 10.32 8.67
C ALA A 253 24.27 9.70 8.58
N VAL A 254 24.54 8.92 7.53
CA VAL A 254 25.86 8.32 7.26
C VAL A 254 26.89 9.40 6.99
N SER A 255 26.54 10.43 6.21
CA SER A 255 27.42 11.57 5.93
C SER A 255 27.75 12.36 7.18
N ALA A 256 26.75 12.65 8.02
CA ALA A 256 26.92 13.34 9.29
C ALA A 256 27.82 12.54 10.25
N PHE A 257 27.59 11.23 10.36
CA PHE A 257 28.41 10.37 11.22
C PHE A 257 29.87 10.28 10.74
N ARG A 258 30.09 10.13 9.44
CA ARG A 258 31.44 10.10 8.84
C ARG A 258 32.16 11.43 8.97
N LYS A 259 31.44 12.55 8.79
CA LYS A 259 31.99 13.91 8.82
C LYS A 259 31.99 14.55 10.22
N ARG A 260 31.65 13.80 11.28
CA ARG A 260 31.55 14.34 12.66
C ARG A 260 32.85 14.93 13.22
N LYS A 261 34.00 14.63 12.63
CA LYS A 261 35.32 15.16 13.05
C LYS A 261 35.77 16.37 12.24
N LEU A 262 35.01 16.77 11.21
CA LEU A 262 35.33 17.93 10.39
C LEU A 262 34.86 19.20 11.08
N ARG A 263 35.65 20.27 10.97
CA ARG A 263 35.26 21.59 11.47
C ARG A 263 34.08 22.11 10.65
N MET A 264 33.10 22.69 11.34
CA MET A 264 31.94 23.31 10.70
C MET A 264 32.40 24.50 9.85
N VAL A 265 31.91 24.58 8.62
CA VAL A 265 32.17 25.71 7.72
C VAL A 265 31.33 26.91 8.21
N SER A 266 31.96 28.08 8.33
CA SER A 266 31.31 29.29 8.85
C SER A 266 30.31 29.92 7.86
N ASP A 267 30.46 29.68 6.57
CA ASP A 267 29.61 30.22 5.51
C ASP A 267 28.61 29.15 5.00
N PRO A 268 27.29 29.34 5.20
CA PRO A 268 26.26 28.42 4.73
C PRO A 268 26.17 28.26 3.21
N THR A 269 26.68 29.23 2.44
CA THR A 269 26.62 29.21 0.96
C THR A 269 27.56 28.18 0.34
N LEU A 270 28.53 27.66 1.11
CA LEU A 270 29.47 26.63 0.69
C LEU A 270 28.92 25.21 0.86
N LEU A 271 27.70 25.06 1.40
CA LEU A 271 27.04 23.76 1.54
C LEU A 271 26.48 23.30 0.19
N TYR A 272 26.69 22.02 -0.11
CA TYR A 272 26.16 21.41 -1.33
C TYR A 272 24.64 21.48 -1.35
N THR A 273 24.10 22.17 -2.35
CA THR A 273 22.66 22.26 -2.65
C THR A 273 22.48 21.77 -4.08
N ASN A 274 21.52 20.88 -4.33
CA ASN A 274 21.27 20.38 -5.67
C ASN A 274 19.78 20.55 -6.01
N ASP A 275 19.49 21.69 -6.63
CA ASP A 275 18.12 22.10 -6.96
C ASP A 275 17.42 21.13 -7.93
N GLU A 276 18.15 20.43 -8.80
CA GLU A 276 17.58 19.42 -9.71
C GLU A 276 17.11 18.16 -8.96
N ILE A 277 17.89 17.76 -7.94
CA ILE A 277 17.61 16.60 -7.10
C ILE A 277 16.50 16.91 -6.07
N ASP A 278 16.34 18.18 -5.70
CA ASP A 278 15.39 18.65 -4.68
C ASP A 278 14.05 19.17 -5.27
N ALA A 279 14.01 19.53 -6.56
CA ALA A 279 12.81 19.96 -7.28
C ALA A 279 11.57 19.04 -7.14
N PRO A 280 11.66 17.69 -7.25
CA PRO A 280 10.49 16.83 -7.09
C PRO A 280 9.96 16.73 -5.65
N ILE A 281 10.65 17.34 -4.67
CA ILE A 281 10.35 17.25 -3.23
C ILE A 281 9.84 18.59 -2.69
N SER A 282 10.32 19.70 -3.26
CA SER A 282 9.97 21.06 -2.87
C SER A 282 8.73 21.61 -3.58
N LEU A 283 7.70 20.78 -3.78
CA LEU A 283 6.40 21.20 -4.35
C LEU A 283 5.76 22.38 -3.58
N GLY A 284 6.09 22.54 -2.29
CA GLY A 284 5.68 23.67 -1.45
C GLY A 284 6.80 24.66 -1.06
N GLY A 285 7.99 24.55 -1.67
CA GLY A 285 9.17 25.37 -1.37
C GLY A 285 10.24 24.68 -0.50
N ASN A 286 11.44 25.26 -0.46
CA ASN A 286 12.57 24.72 0.31
C ASN A 286 12.43 24.99 1.81
N LEU A 287 12.78 24.01 2.64
CA LEU A 287 12.86 24.19 4.09
C LEU A 287 13.90 25.27 4.42
N THR A 288 13.49 26.29 5.17
CA THR A 288 14.40 27.36 5.60
C THR A 288 15.40 26.82 6.62
N HIS A 289 16.67 27.20 6.47
CA HIS A 289 17.75 26.70 7.32
C HIS A 289 17.51 27.12 8.79
N THR A 290 17.28 26.16 9.69
CA THR A 290 17.05 26.45 11.11
C THR A 290 18.37 26.71 11.84
N LYS A 291 18.43 27.79 12.63
CA LYS A 291 19.63 28.17 13.42
C LYS A 291 19.90 27.27 14.63
N HIS A 292 18.93 26.44 15.03
CA HIS A 292 18.93 25.68 16.29
C HIS A 292 19.68 24.34 16.24
N MET A 293 19.88 23.74 15.06
CA MET A 293 20.68 22.52 14.88
C MET A 293 22.20 22.80 14.74
N ARG A 294 22.70 23.91 15.29
CA ARG A 294 24.11 24.36 15.17
C ARG A 294 25.02 23.76 16.24
N LYS A 295 24.48 23.07 17.25
CA LYS A 295 25.17 22.85 18.54
C LYS A 295 25.34 21.39 18.93
N ILE A 296 25.50 20.49 17.97
CA ILE A 296 25.87 19.10 18.23
C ILE A 296 27.18 18.86 17.49
N ILE A 297 28.22 18.48 18.25
CA ILE A 297 29.65 18.43 17.91
C ILE A 297 30.40 19.67 18.42
N ASN A 298 30.62 19.67 19.73
CA ASN A 298 31.88 20.13 20.33
C ASN A 298 32.66 18.87 20.73
#